data_AF-A0A9D4RSP9-F1
#
_entry.id   AF-A0A9D4RSP9-F1
#
_cell.length_a   1.000
_cell.length_b   1.000
_cell.length_c   1.000
_cell.angle_alpha   90.00
_cell.angle_beta   90.00
_cell.angle_gamma   90.00
#
_symmetry.space_group_name_H-M   'P 1'
#
loop_
_entity.id
_entity.type
_entity.pdbx_description
1 polymer ?
#
loop_
_entity_poly.entity_id
_entity_poly.type
_entity_poly.pdbx_seq_one_letter_code
_entity_poly.pdbx_strand_id
1 'polypeptide(L)'
;MALNFLADEVYERAQIASSKSTADTLRFQPASDKTVSFIDTLVPDSWDWRTKGAVTPVREYGPLDAYSYAAGGCVESFNFIKTQDLVTDYPLIYGHCYNRSCDAVAKVSGGQKVPIGDEETIKSAVYLTPVLAEVDATRSSFKLYQDGIYSDPQCPNSSVNYPLQVVGYGSLNGMDYWICRNNWGVN
;
A
#
# COMPACT_ATOMS: atom_id res chain seq x y z
N MET A 1 20.65 10.36 -18.77
CA MET A 1 19.62 11.34 -18.39
C MET A 1 18.30 10.67 -18.70
N ALA A 2 17.69 10.03 -17.71
CA ALA A 2 16.41 9.36 -17.82
C ALA A 2 15.61 9.75 -16.58
N LEU A 3 14.35 10.10 -16.78
CA LEU A 3 13.41 10.49 -15.73
C LEU A 3 13.17 9.27 -14.83
N ASN A 4 13.46 9.41 -13.54
CA ASN A 4 13.19 8.40 -12.54
C ASN A 4 11.68 8.30 -12.31
N PHE A 5 11.13 7.09 -12.29
CA PHE A 5 9.73 6.82 -11.95
C PHE A 5 9.69 6.12 -10.59
N LEU A 6 10.09 6.82 -9.53
CA LEU A 6 9.96 6.33 -8.14
C LEU A 6 8.50 6.31 -7.62
N ALA A 7 7.54 6.38 -8.54
CA ALA A 7 6.12 6.49 -8.21
C ALA A 7 5.45 5.12 -8.01
N ASP A 8 5.76 4.19 -8.92
CA ASP A 8 5.09 2.90 -9.01
C ASP A 8 6.14 1.80 -9.13
N GLU A 9 6.55 1.26 -8.00
CA GLU A 9 7.51 0.17 -7.94
C GLU A 9 6.81 -1.18 -8.14
N VAL A 10 7.52 -2.10 -8.77
CA VAL A 10 7.03 -3.45 -9.02
C VAL A 10 7.90 -4.41 -8.22
N TYR A 11 7.35 -5.10 -7.23
CA TYR A 11 8.12 -6.01 -6.36
C TYR A 11 7.80 -7.46 -6.64
N GLU A 12 8.81 -8.34 -6.56
CA GLU A 12 8.56 -9.77 -6.47
C GLU A 12 7.71 -10.09 -5.23
N ARG A 13 6.81 -11.07 -5.34
CA ARG A 13 5.79 -11.27 -4.30
C ARG A 13 6.33 -11.60 -2.90
N ALA A 14 7.50 -12.24 -2.85
CA ALA A 14 8.15 -12.74 -1.64
C ALA A 14 8.67 -11.65 -0.68
N GLN A 15 8.63 -10.37 -1.07
CA GLN A 15 9.27 -9.28 -0.31
C GLN A 15 8.30 -8.42 0.51
N ILE A 16 6.99 -8.68 0.38
CA ILE A 16 5.95 -7.89 1.04
C ILE A 16 5.45 -8.62 2.28
N ALA A 17 5.58 -7.99 3.44
CA ALA A 17 4.93 -8.44 4.67
C ALA A 17 3.73 -7.54 4.98
N SER A 18 2.66 -8.11 5.54
CA SER A 18 1.63 -7.29 6.17
C SER A 18 2.19 -6.64 7.44
N SER A 19 1.72 -5.42 7.75
CA SER A 19 2.34 -4.54 8.74
C SER A 19 2.53 -5.20 10.11
N LYS A 20 3.75 -5.19 10.66
CA LYS A 20 4.03 -5.60 12.05
C LYS A 20 3.85 -4.39 12.98
N SER A 21 2.63 -4.22 13.49
CA SER A 21 2.34 -3.22 14.54
C SER A 21 3.21 -3.46 15.79
N THR A 22 4.17 -2.58 16.06
CA THR A 22 4.82 -2.47 17.37
C THR A 22 3.84 -1.87 18.38
N ALA A 23 3.38 -2.74 19.30
CA ALA A 23 2.98 -2.48 20.68
C ALA A 23 2.46 -1.07 21.06
N ASP A 24 1.25 -0.70 20.64
CA ASP A 24 0.19 -0.25 21.57
C ASP A 24 -1.14 -0.08 20.82
N THR A 25 -1.97 -1.14 20.91
CA THR A 25 -3.42 -1.17 20.71
C THR A 25 -4.05 -0.10 19.80
N LEU A 26 -3.95 -0.26 18.48
CA LEU A 26 -5.06 0.15 17.59
C LEU A 26 -6.30 -0.62 18.04
N ARG A 27 -7.16 0.00 18.87
CA ARG A 27 -8.45 -0.56 19.30
C ARG A 27 -9.47 -0.50 18.17
N PHE A 28 -9.16 -1.13 17.04
CA PHE A 28 -10.22 -1.63 16.18
C PHE A 28 -10.80 -2.83 16.91
N GLN A 29 -12.12 -2.82 17.16
CA GLN A 29 -12.79 -4.09 17.40
C GLN A 29 -12.38 -5.00 16.25
N PRO A 30 -11.91 -6.23 16.51
CA PRO A 30 -11.72 -7.18 15.43
C PRO A 30 -13.04 -7.19 14.66
N ALA A 31 -13.01 -6.72 13.40
CA ALA A 31 -14.07 -7.07 12.49
C ALA A 31 -14.19 -8.59 12.65
N SER A 32 -15.39 -9.07 13.01
CA SER A 32 -15.70 -10.49 13.23
C SER A 32 -14.80 -11.35 12.37
N ASP A 33 -14.18 -12.40 12.93
CA ASP A 33 -13.29 -13.41 12.32
C ASP A 33 -13.83 -14.00 10.99
N LYS A 34 -14.06 -13.12 10.03
CA LYS A 34 -14.42 -13.38 8.66
C LYS A 34 -13.06 -13.51 8.02
N THR A 35 -12.48 -14.69 8.23
CA THR A 35 -11.57 -15.26 7.25
C THR A 35 -12.16 -14.95 5.90
N VAL A 36 -11.38 -14.18 5.15
CA VAL A 36 -11.72 -13.75 3.82
C VAL A 36 -11.63 -15.02 2.98
N SER A 37 -12.71 -15.80 2.94
CA SER A 37 -12.76 -17.08 2.22
C SER A 37 -13.13 -16.79 0.77
N PHE A 38 -12.15 -16.35 -0.01
CA PHE A 38 -12.34 -16.18 -1.44
C PHE A 38 -12.12 -17.51 -2.17
N ILE A 39 -12.92 -17.70 -3.21
CA ILE A 39 -12.68 -18.76 -4.19
C ILE A 39 -11.68 -18.15 -5.18
N ASP A 40 -10.47 -18.71 -5.29
CA ASP A 40 -9.39 -18.23 -6.17
C ASP A 40 -9.85 -17.95 -7.61
N THR A 41 -10.90 -18.64 -8.07
CA THR A 41 -11.46 -18.46 -9.42
C THR A 41 -12.08 -17.08 -9.68
N LEU A 42 -12.31 -16.25 -8.67
CA LEU A 42 -12.89 -14.90 -8.80
C LEU A 42 -11.85 -13.78 -8.82
N VAL A 43 -10.60 -14.08 -8.48
CA VAL A 43 -9.51 -13.09 -8.45
C VAL A 43 -8.75 -13.18 -9.78
N PRO A 44 -8.72 -12.11 -10.59
CA PRO A 44 -8.02 -12.15 -11.87
C PRO A 44 -6.50 -12.34 -11.68
N ASP A 45 -5.80 -12.73 -12.74
CA ASP A 45 -4.33 -12.91 -12.69
C ASP A 45 -3.57 -11.57 -12.60
N SER A 46 -4.20 -10.48 -13.07
CA SER A 46 -3.65 -9.13 -12.96
C SER A 46 -4.72 -8.14 -12.58
N TRP A 47 -4.33 -7.16 -11.76
CA TRP A 47 -5.20 -6.08 -11.33
C TRP A 47 -4.39 -4.82 -11.05
N ASP A 48 -4.90 -3.66 -11.45
CA ASP A 48 -4.24 -2.38 -11.26
C ASP A 48 -5.27 -1.29 -10.95
N TRP A 49 -5.31 -0.85 -9.68
CA TRP A 49 -6.22 0.19 -9.22
C TRP A 49 -5.92 1.57 -9.80
N ARG A 50 -4.71 1.82 -10.32
CA ARG A 50 -4.35 3.09 -11.00
C ARG A 50 -5.19 3.26 -12.26
N THR A 51 -5.36 2.18 -13.03
CA THR A 51 -6.18 2.17 -14.26
C THR A 51 -7.66 2.41 -14.00
N LYS A 52 -8.10 2.28 -12.75
CA LYS A 52 -9.48 2.52 -12.31
C LYS A 52 -9.70 3.92 -11.74
N GLY A 53 -8.64 4.73 -11.63
CA GLY A 53 -8.70 6.05 -10.99
C GLY A 53 -8.77 6.00 -9.45
N ALA A 54 -8.51 4.84 -8.84
CA ALA A 54 -8.61 4.66 -7.39
C ALA A 54 -7.33 5.03 -6.62
N VAL A 55 -6.29 5.52 -7.31
CA VAL A 55 -4.98 5.79 -6.72
C VAL A 55 -4.61 7.24 -7.03
N THR A 56 -4.29 8.00 -5.99
CA THR A 56 -3.87 9.41 -6.13
C THR A 56 -2.43 9.50 -6.64
N PRO A 57 -2.02 10.61 -7.29
CA PRO A 57 -0.64 10.80 -7.73
C PRO A 57 0.37 10.66 -6.58
N VAL A 58 1.56 10.16 -6.87
CA VAL A 58 2.61 10.01 -5.84
C VAL A 58 2.97 11.35 -5.22
N ARG A 59 3.12 11.32 -3.90
CA ARG A 59 3.51 12.47 -3.09
C ARG A 59 4.86 12.17 -2.48
N GLU A 60 5.75 13.16 -2.53
CA GLU A 60 7.04 13.11 -1.84
C GLU A 60 6.84 13.44 -0.36
N TYR A 61 7.53 12.72 0.53
CA TYR A 61 7.55 13.06 1.94
C TYR A 61 8.11 14.46 2.19
N GLY A 62 7.28 15.34 2.74
CA GLY A 62 7.74 16.32 3.72
C GLY A 62 7.95 15.69 5.11
N PRO A 63 8.05 16.46 6.21
CA PRO A 63 8.45 15.97 7.55
C PRO A 63 7.45 15.05 8.30
N LEU A 64 6.50 14.41 7.61
CA LEU A 64 5.58 13.42 8.18
C LEU A 64 6.15 12.00 8.03
N ASP A 65 5.67 11.07 8.85
CA ASP A 65 6.14 9.68 8.83
C ASP A 65 5.60 8.86 7.65
N ALA A 66 6.30 7.74 7.37
CA ALA A 66 6.01 6.97 6.19
C ALA A 66 4.60 6.32 6.20
N TYR A 67 4.20 5.90 7.39
CA TYR A 67 2.94 5.22 7.65
C TYR A 67 1.73 6.10 7.36
N SER A 68 1.80 7.39 7.66
CA SER A 68 0.70 8.33 7.45
C SER A 68 0.33 8.45 5.98
N TYR A 69 1.31 8.43 5.07
CA TYR A 69 1.03 8.49 3.62
C TYR A 69 0.47 7.17 3.09
N ALA A 70 1.04 6.03 3.50
CA ALA A 70 0.53 4.73 3.07
C ALA A 70 -0.91 4.50 3.56
N ALA A 71 -1.20 4.86 4.82
CA ALA A 71 -2.53 4.78 5.39
C ALA A 71 -3.51 5.76 4.73
N GLY A 72 -3.09 7.02 4.53
CA GLY A 72 -3.87 8.03 3.83
C GLY A 72 -4.24 7.59 2.41
N GLY A 73 -3.28 7.07 1.65
CA GLY A 73 -3.52 6.51 0.32
C GLY A 73 -4.54 5.38 0.33
N CYS A 74 -4.49 4.47 1.31
CA CYS A 74 -5.50 3.40 1.43
C CYS A 74 -6.90 3.95 1.73
N VAL A 75 -7.01 5.00 2.56
CA VAL A 75 -8.30 5.66 2.85
C VAL A 75 -8.83 6.38 1.61
N GLU A 76 -7.99 7.11 0.88
CA GLU A 76 -8.34 7.77 -0.39
C GLU A 76 -8.88 6.74 -1.40
N SER A 77 -8.16 5.62 -1.59
CA SER A 77 -8.58 4.54 -2.48
C SER A 77 -9.88 3.86 -2.05
N PHE A 78 -10.02 3.56 -0.76
CA PHE A 78 -11.24 2.94 -0.24
C PHE A 78 -12.45 3.86 -0.39
N ASN A 79 -12.27 5.16 -0.18
CA ASN A 79 -13.32 6.14 -0.41
C ASN A 79 -13.77 6.10 -1.86
N PHE A 80 -12.84 6.21 -2.82
CA PHE A 80 -13.15 6.14 -4.25
C PHE A 80 -13.89 4.84 -4.62
N ILE A 81 -13.45 3.69 -4.10
CA ILE A 81 -14.12 2.40 -4.38
C ILE A 81 -15.59 2.41 -3.91
N LYS A 82 -15.90 3.12 -2.82
CA LYS A 82 -17.27 3.22 -2.28
C LYS A 82 -18.12 4.31 -2.92
N THR A 83 -17.52 5.45 -3.25
CA THR A 83 -18.26 6.67 -3.64
C THR A 83 -18.10 7.01 -5.12
N GLN A 84 -17.11 6.43 -5.80
CA GLN A 84 -16.63 6.85 -7.12
C GLN A 84 -16.11 8.29 -7.14
N ASP A 85 -15.81 8.85 -5.97
CA ASP A 85 -15.26 10.20 -5.80
C ASP A 85 -13.89 10.12 -5.13
N LEU A 86 -12.85 10.46 -5.91
CA LEU A 86 -11.48 10.44 -5.44
C LEU A 86 -11.21 11.77 -4.74
N VAL A 87 -11.36 11.78 -3.42
CA VAL A 87 -11.09 12.98 -2.64
C VAL A 87 -9.58 13.10 -2.42
N THR A 88 -8.96 14.05 -3.12
CA THR A 88 -7.49 14.20 -3.18
C THR A 88 -6.92 15.36 -2.38
N ASP A 89 -7.73 16.08 -1.62
CA ASP A 89 -7.34 17.38 -1.07
C ASP A 89 -7.42 17.40 0.47
N TYR A 90 -6.46 16.75 1.09
CA TYR A 90 -6.14 16.99 2.49
C TYR A 90 -4.82 17.74 2.55
N PRO A 91 -4.81 19.04 2.92
CA PRO A 91 -3.57 19.73 3.16
C PRO A 91 -2.81 18.97 4.26
N LEU A 92 -1.58 18.57 3.97
CA LEU A 92 -0.70 18.01 4.99
C LEU A 92 -0.30 19.15 5.93
N ILE A 93 -1.07 19.29 7.02
CA ILE A 93 -0.85 20.33 8.01
C ILE A 93 0.24 19.85 8.97
N TYR A 94 1.38 20.52 8.93
CA TYR A 94 2.44 20.36 9.92
C TYR A 94 2.11 21.11 11.20
N GLY A 95 2.41 20.49 12.34
CA GLY A 95 2.28 21.11 13.66
C GLY A 95 1.29 20.37 14.56
N HIS A 96 0.82 21.04 15.61
CA HIS A 96 -0.14 20.45 16.52
C HIS A 96 -1.46 20.19 15.81
N CYS A 97 -2.11 19.07 16.14
CA CYS A 97 -3.54 18.90 15.92
C CYS A 97 -4.26 19.95 16.77
N TYR A 98 -4.38 21.16 16.23
CA TYR A 98 -5.27 22.16 16.77
C TYR A 98 -6.67 21.60 16.52
N ASN A 99 -7.47 21.43 17.58
CA ASN A 99 -8.84 20.97 17.55
C ASN A 99 -9.73 21.93 16.74
N ARG A 100 -9.49 22.02 15.44
CA ARG A 100 -10.25 22.77 14.45
C ARG A 100 -11.32 21.82 13.93
N SER A 101 -12.48 22.38 13.62
CA SER A 101 -13.48 21.68 12.83
C SER A 101 -12.85 21.30 11.50
N CYS A 102 -12.49 20.02 11.33
CA CYS A 102 -12.14 19.45 10.04
C CYS A 102 -13.41 18.86 9.44
N ASP A 103 -13.71 19.17 8.20
CA ASP A 103 -14.77 18.49 7.48
C ASP A 103 -14.29 17.07 7.15
N ALA A 104 -14.97 16.07 7.72
CA ALA A 104 -14.65 14.68 7.42
C ALA A 104 -15.12 14.37 5.99
N VAL A 105 -14.18 14.05 5.09
CA VAL A 105 -14.51 13.70 3.69
C VAL A 105 -14.47 12.19 3.43
N ALA A 106 -14.08 11.39 4.42
CA ALA A 106 -14.21 9.93 4.41
C ALA A 106 -14.51 9.39 5.83
N LYS A 107 -15.28 8.29 5.90
CA LYS A 107 -15.57 7.57 7.16
C LYS A 107 -15.08 6.13 7.05
N VAL A 108 -14.08 5.77 7.85
CA VAL A 108 -13.60 4.39 7.97
C VAL A 108 -14.32 3.72 9.15
N SER A 109 -15.09 2.66 8.86
CA SER A 109 -15.84 1.92 9.89
C SER A 109 -15.05 0.77 10.52
N GLY A 110 -13.89 0.42 9.97
CA GLY A 110 -13.02 -0.65 10.46
C GLY A 110 -11.92 -1.00 9.46
N GLY A 111 -11.04 -1.92 9.85
CA GLY A 111 -9.99 -2.47 9.00
C GLY A 111 -9.80 -3.96 9.30
N GLN A 112 -9.14 -4.66 8.39
CA GLN A 112 -8.83 -6.09 8.53
C GLN A 112 -7.32 -6.28 8.43
N LYS A 113 -6.77 -7.12 9.31
CA LYS A 113 -5.39 -7.57 9.18
C LYS A 113 -5.34 -8.74 8.21
N VAL A 114 -4.42 -8.66 7.25
CA VAL A 114 -4.12 -9.77 6.35
C VAL A 114 -3.04 -10.64 6.99
N PRO A 115 -3.18 -11.99 6.98
CA PRO A 115 -2.15 -12.89 7.51
C PRO A 115 -0.78 -12.61 6.87
N ILE A 116 0.27 -12.59 7.69
CA ILE A 116 1.65 -12.35 7.22
C ILE A 116 2.10 -13.54 6.38
N GLY A 117 2.63 -13.28 5.18
CA GLY A 117 3.24 -14.30 4.32
C GLY A 117 2.26 -15.15 3.51
N ASP A 118 0.95 -14.87 3.58
CA ASP A 118 -0.07 -15.50 2.74
C ASP A 118 -0.33 -14.62 1.51
N GLU A 119 0.47 -14.82 0.46
CA GLU A 119 0.42 -14.00 -0.75
C GLU A 119 -0.91 -14.11 -1.50
N GLU A 120 -1.60 -15.25 -1.44
CA GLU A 120 -2.91 -15.41 -2.09
C GLU A 120 -4.00 -14.66 -1.34
N THR A 121 -3.95 -14.66 -0.01
CA THR A 121 -4.84 -13.81 0.80
C THR A 121 -4.52 -12.32 0.59
N ILE A 122 -3.24 -11.94 0.47
CA ILE A 122 -2.85 -10.56 0.12
C ILE A 122 -3.36 -10.19 -1.27
N LYS A 123 -3.24 -11.07 -2.26
CA LYS A 123 -3.71 -10.84 -3.64
C LYS A 123 -5.21 -10.60 -3.66
N SER A 124 -5.94 -11.44 -2.93
CA SER A 124 -7.38 -11.30 -2.77
C SER A 124 -7.76 -10.00 -2.06
N ALA A 125 -7.02 -9.60 -1.02
CA ALA A 125 -7.25 -8.32 -0.34
C ALA A 125 -6.99 -7.12 -1.28
N VAL A 126 -5.88 -7.14 -2.04
CA VAL A 126 -5.53 -6.11 -3.02
C VAL A 126 -6.59 -6.00 -4.11
N TYR A 127 -7.20 -7.11 -4.53
CA TYR A 127 -8.31 -7.09 -5.48
C TYR A 127 -9.54 -6.33 -4.97
N LEU A 128 -9.80 -6.34 -3.65
CA LEU A 128 -10.92 -5.59 -3.07
C LEU A 128 -10.62 -4.11 -2.91
N THR A 129 -9.39 -3.79 -2.50
CA THR A 129 -8.93 -2.42 -2.22
C THR A 129 -7.41 -2.42 -2.11
N PRO A 130 -6.72 -1.32 -2.43
CA PRO A 130 -5.31 -1.18 -2.11
C PRO A 130 -5.00 -1.46 -0.63
N VAL A 131 -3.88 -2.12 -0.39
CA VAL A 131 -3.48 -2.65 0.93
C VAL A 131 -2.22 -1.93 1.41
N LEU A 132 -2.22 -1.50 2.68
CA LEU A 132 -0.99 -1.06 3.33
C LEU A 132 -0.13 -2.29 3.64
N ALA A 133 1.10 -2.29 3.14
CA ALA A 133 2.07 -3.34 3.42
C ALA A 133 3.44 -2.74 3.77
N GLU A 134 4.32 -3.57 4.29
CA GLU A 134 5.68 -3.18 4.66
C GLU A 134 6.71 -4.00 3.89
N VAL A 135 7.83 -3.36 3.57
CA VAL A 135 8.99 -3.97 2.89
C VAL A 135 10.28 -3.64 3.62
N ASP A 136 11.38 -4.31 3.25
CA ASP A 136 12.73 -3.93 3.67
C ASP A 136 13.32 -2.87 2.72
N ALA A 137 13.35 -1.61 3.16
CA ALA A 137 13.98 -0.52 2.42
C ALA A 137 15.42 -0.21 2.89
N THR A 138 16.09 -1.10 3.65
CA THR A 138 17.47 -0.86 4.11
C THR A 138 18.49 -0.96 2.99
N ARG A 139 18.21 -1.80 1.99
CA ARG A 139 19.11 -2.20 0.92
C ARG A 139 19.37 -1.06 -0.06
N SER A 140 20.63 -0.88 -0.46
CA SER A 140 20.98 0.13 -1.46
C SER A 140 20.39 -0.19 -2.84
N SER A 141 20.23 -1.47 -3.17
CA SER A 141 19.54 -1.95 -4.37
C SER A 141 18.11 -1.42 -4.45
N PHE A 142 17.37 -1.46 -3.33
CA PHE A 142 16.03 -0.90 -3.22
C PHE A 142 16.03 0.62 -3.44
N LYS A 143 16.90 1.34 -2.75
CA LYS A 143 17.00 2.81 -2.84
C LYS A 143 17.40 3.32 -4.23
N LEU A 144 18.05 2.50 -5.03
CA LEU A 144 18.54 2.82 -6.37
C LEU A 144 17.71 2.16 -7.47
N TYR A 145 16.64 1.46 -7.12
CA TYR A 145 15.72 0.86 -8.08
C TYR A 145 15.12 1.94 -9.00
N GLN A 146 14.94 1.59 -10.28
CA GLN A 146 14.45 2.53 -11.30
C GLN A 146 13.35 1.92 -12.16
N ASP A 147 13.50 0.66 -12.57
CA ASP A 147 12.56 -0.04 -13.43
C ASP A 147 12.66 -1.57 -13.30
N GLY A 148 11.70 -2.27 -13.91
CA GLY A 148 11.64 -3.72 -13.96
C GLY A 148 10.80 -4.34 -12.84
N ILE A 149 11.17 -5.53 -12.39
CA ILE A 149 10.61 -6.17 -11.19
C ILE A 149 11.76 -6.20 -10.19
N TYR A 150 11.62 -5.50 -9.07
CA TYR A 150 12.59 -5.52 -8.00
C TYR A 150 12.63 -6.88 -7.32
N SER A 151 13.83 -7.45 -7.25
CA SER A 151 14.14 -8.64 -6.47
C SER A 151 15.58 -8.53 -5.94
N ASP A 152 15.77 -8.86 -4.67
CA ASP A 152 17.07 -8.91 -4.01
C ASP A 152 17.12 -10.22 -3.21
N PRO A 153 17.93 -11.21 -3.64
CA PRO A 153 18.07 -12.49 -2.94
C PRO A 153 18.59 -12.37 -1.51
N GLN A 154 19.17 -11.21 -1.16
CA GLN A 154 19.65 -10.91 0.18
C GLN A 154 18.61 -10.18 1.04
N CYS A 155 17.38 -10.00 0.54
CA CYS A 155 16.26 -9.48 1.32
C CYS A 155 15.94 -10.46 2.45
N PRO A 156 16.06 -10.06 3.72
CA PRO A 156 15.79 -10.95 4.85
C PRO A 156 14.28 -11.24 4.97
N ASN A 157 13.91 -12.51 5.04
CA ASN A 157 12.51 -13.00 5.09
C ASN A 157 11.64 -12.50 6.27
N SER A 158 12.15 -11.66 7.18
CA SER A 158 11.43 -11.29 8.41
C SER A 158 11.59 -9.84 8.87
N SER A 159 12.44 -9.04 8.23
CA SER A 159 12.71 -7.65 8.62
C SER A 159 12.09 -6.70 7.63
N VAL A 160 11.02 -6.02 8.03
CA VAL A 160 10.40 -4.94 7.26
C VAL A 160 10.50 -3.66 8.08
N ASN A 161 10.68 -2.53 7.42
CA ASN A 161 10.93 -1.23 8.06
C ASN A 161 10.27 -0.05 7.34
N TYR A 162 9.59 -0.31 6.22
CA TYR A 162 9.11 0.74 5.36
C TYR A 162 7.70 0.46 4.83
N PRO A 163 6.70 1.31 5.14
CA PRO A 163 5.34 1.14 4.69
C PRO A 163 5.12 1.72 3.29
N LEU A 164 4.38 0.97 2.48
CA LEU A 164 3.95 1.36 1.15
C LEU A 164 2.50 0.91 0.90
N GLN A 165 1.95 1.36 -0.23
CA GLN A 165 0.59 0.99 -0.64
C GLN A 165 0.68 0.01 -1.81
N VAL A 166 0.22 -1.23 -1.62
CA VAL A 166 0.05 -2.20 -2.70
C VAL A 166 -1.24 -1.88 -3.44
N VAL A 167 -1.14 -1.49 -4.71
CA VAL A 167 -2.25 -1.01 -5.55
C VAL A 167 -2.63 -2.00 -6.66
N GLY A 168 -1.89 -3.10 -6.79
CA GLY A 168 -2.15 -4.08 -7.83
C GLY A 168 -1.17 -5.23 -7.81
N TYR A 169 -1.31 -6.10 -8.79
CA TYR A 169 -0.46 -7.26 -9.03
C TYR A 169 -0.55 -7.70 -10.48
N GLY A 170 0.42 -8.49 -10.92
CA GLY A 170 0.40 -9.12 -12.23
C GLY A 170 1.50 -10.15 -12.38
N SER A 171 1.71 -10.57 -13.63
CA SER A 171 2.76 -11.52 -14.00
C SER A 171 3.42 -11.04 -15.29
N LEU A 172 4.74 -11.14 -15.37
CA LEU A 172 5.53 -10.82 -16.56
C LEU A 172 6.59 -11.91 -16.76
N ASN A 173 6.57 -12.57 -17.92
CA ASN A 173 7.50 -13.65 -18.27
C ASN A 173 7.57 -14.78 -17.22
N GLY A 174 6.45 -15.12 -16.60
CA GLY A 174 6.36 -16.15 -15.56
C GLY A 174 6.84 -15.70 -14.17
N MET A 175 7.19 -14.43 -14.00
CA MET A 175 7.47 -13.83 -12.69
C MET A 175 6.28 -13.01 -12.22
N ASP A 176 5.77 -13.35 -11.04
CA ASP A 176 4.69 -12.64 -10.39
C ASP A 176 5.20 -11.42 -9.64
N TYR A 177 4.42 -10.35 -9.65
CA TYR A 177 4.79 -9.10 -9.02
C TYR A 177 3.61 -8.37 -8.36
N TRP A 178 3.93 -7.53 -7.40
CA TRP A 178 3.07 -6.50 -6.82
C TRP A 178 3.32 -5.16 -7.49
N ILE A 179 2.27 -4.38 -7.68
CA ILE A 179 2.36 -2.97 -8.05
C ILE A 179 2.20 -2.17 -6.77
N CYS A 180 3.21 -1.39 -6.43
CA CYS A 180 3.27 -0.68 -5.18
C CYS A 180 3.56 0.79 -5.40
N ARG A 181 2.78 1.61 -4.72
CA ARG A 181 2.96 3.05 -4.69
C ARG A 181 3.90 3.40 -3.55
N ASN A 182 5.07 3.91 -3.92
CA ASN A 182 6.03 4.50 -2.99
C ASN A 182 5.69 5.99 -2.77
N ASN A 183 6.49 6.64 -1.94
CA ASN A 183 6.24 7.94 -1.33
C ASN A 183 7.57 8.73 -1.19
N TRP A 184 8.63 8.28 -1.86
CA TRP A 184 9.88 9.00 -2.10
C TRP A 184 9.83 10.02 -3.25
N GLY A 185 8.63 10.39 -3.71
CA GLY A 185 8.47 11.32 -4.83
C GLY A 185 8.73 10.64 -6.18
N VAL A 186 8.91 11.44 -7.23
CA VAL A 186 9.02 10.97 -8.62
C VAL A 186 10.34 11.39 -9.28
N ASN A 187 11.37 11.70 -8.47
CA ASN A 187 12.59 12.37 -8.92
C ASN A 187 13.81 11.46 -8.99
#